data_AF-A0AAJ8M1W7-F1
#
_entry.id   AF-A0AAJ8M1W7-F1
#
_cell.length_a   1.000
_cell.length_b   1.000
_cell.length_c   1.000
_cell.angle_alpha   90.00
_cell.angle_beta   90.00
_cell.angle_gamma   90.00
#
_symmetry.space_group_name_H-M   'P 1'
#
loop_
_entity.id
_entity.type
_entity.pdbx_description
1 polymer ?
#
loop_
_entity_poly.entity_id
_entity_poly.type
_entity_poly.pdbx_seq_one_letter_code
_entity_poly.pdbx_strand_id
1 'polypeptide(L)'
;MVQFTTIVAMVGVPMLVMASPLEKKATDATTTYTHTSMPSDFTRPTSGPLYDPLSGLTCLGIATHGGADWFTTTLCALLGANPAKVNASIHLDEGTYNNAESVTFSVHDLDGKANPVPVSFLNGGGAGIVNSGSSAWFAGGFRSAVVSTGGSGVVDGQLFQRVGSSDDKLVAAGEWGFKYLTGVDAEKEDVAKDGNNWDDWMDKAYKNPVIILTNDKTTAKGLEPNQYYTVYLTKNEDKTISLWQSTNPSDLLNVFIKVDSKELKENTRYLYHLKGWAAF
;
A
#
# COMPACT_ATOMS: atom_id res chain seq x y z
N MET A 1 2.89 -78.13 38.24
CA MET A 1 2.79 -76.85 38.96
C MET A 1 3.99 -76.01 38.53
N VAL A 2 3.76 -74.71 38.29
CA VAL A 2 4.70 -73.65 37.90
C VAL A 2 4.88 -73.41 36.39
N GLN A 3 4.36 -72.23 35.99
CA GLN A 3 4.53 -71.43 34.78
C GLN A 3 6.01 -71.16 34.42
N PHE A 4 6.32 -70.85 33.15
CA PHE A 4 6.47 -69.47 32.67
C PHE A 4 6.72 -69.40 31.15
N THR A 5 6.16 -68.32 30.62
CA THR A 5 5.97 -67.82 29.26
C THR A 5 7.28 -67.47 28.55
N THR A 6 7.31 -67.42 27.21
CA THR A 6 7.50 -66.20 26.39
C THR A 6 7.42 -66.53 24.88
N ILE A 7 6.99 -65.52 24.14
CA ILE A 7 6.34 -65.49 22.82
C ILE A 7 7.34 -65.07 21.71
N VAL A 8 7.22 -65.78 20.58
CA VAL A 8 7.22 -65.37 19.14
C VAL A 8 8.44 -64.64 18.54
N ALA A 9 8.94 -65.23 17.44
CA ALA A 9 9.18 -64.52 16.19
C ALA A 9 8.93 -65.48 15.01
N MET A 10 7.83 -65.29 14.29
CA MET A 10 7.53 -66.02 13.05
C MET A 10 7.48 -65.06 11.86
N VAL A 11 8.34 -65.39 10.89
CA VAL A 11 8.06 -65.48 9.44
C VAL A 11 7.98 -64.18 8.62
N GLY A 12 8.73 -64.17 7.51
CA GLY A 12 8.37 -63.44 6.30
C GLY A 12 9.54 -62.96 5.44
N VAL A 13 10.08 -63.85 4.59
CA VAL A 13 11.04 -63.53 3.51
C VAL A 13 10.27 -63.04 2.23
N PRO A 14 10.91 -62.60 1.12
CA PRO A 14 10.60 -61.32 0.47
C PRO A 14 10.13 -61.49 -1.00
N MET A 15 9.85 -60.35 -1.67
CA MET A 15 9.87 -60.05 -3.13
C MET A 15 8.63 -59.25 -3.54
N LEU A 16 8.65 -58.22 -4.40
CA LEU A 16 9.67 -57.47 -5.14
C LEU A 16 8.88 -56.41 -5.93
N VAL A 17 9.11 -55.10 -5.77
CA VAL A 17 8.70 -54.09 -6.77
C VAL A 17 9.67 -52.90 -6.75
N MET A 18 10.03 -52.44 -7.95
CA MET A 18 11.09 -51.50 -8.30
C MET A 18 10.69 -50.01 -8.22
N ALA A 19 11.74 -49.18 -8.06
CA ALA A 19 11.92 -47.81 -8.55
C ALA A 19 11.24 -46.60 -7.85
N SER A 20 12.00 -45.93 -6.97
CA SER A 20 12.49 -44.53 -7.12
C SER A 20 12.89 -43.95 -5.76
N PRO A 21 14.00 -43.19 -5.64
CA PRO A 21 14.40 -42.59 -4.37
C PRO A 21 13.65 -41.27 -4.19
N LEU A 22 12.63 -41.28 -3.35
CA LEU A 22 12.03 -40.06 -2.78
C LEU A 22 12.27 -40.08 -1.28
N GLU A 23 13.34 -39.41 -0.84
CA GLU A 23 13.34 -38.68 0.43
C GLU A 23 14.56 -37.77 0.50
N LYS A 24 14.36 -36.48 0.21
CA LYS A 24 15.14 -35.43 0.86
C LYS A 24 14.16 -34.43 1.42
N LYS A 25 14.02 -34.52 2.74
CA LYS A 25 13.41 -33.56 3.66
C LYS A 25 13.44 -32.15 3.07
N ALA A 26 12.27 -31.61 2.76
CA ALA A 26 12.14 -30.22 2.34
C ALA A 26 12.57 -29.33 3.52
N THR A 27 13.75 -28.74 3.38
CA THR A 27 14.23 -27.66 4.23
C THR A 27 13.29 -26.49 4.07
N ASP A 28 12.81 -25.95 5.18
CA ASP A 28 12.14 -24.65 5.24
C ASP A 28 12.96 -23.63 4.46
N ALA A 29 12.44 -23.21 3.30
CA ALA A 29 12.96 -22.06 2.59
C ALA A 29 12.37 -20.82 3.26
N THR A 30 12.91 -20.47 4.43
CA THR A 30 12.88 -19.09 4.91
C THR A 30 13.62 -18.26 3.86
N THR A 31 12.87 -17.55 3.01
CA THR A 31 13.42 -16.57 2.08
C THR A 31 14.02 -15.44 2.92
N THR A 32 15.26 -15.64 3.31
CA THR A 32 16.08 -14.64 3.97
C THR A 32 16.42 -13.63 2.88
N TYR A 33 15.79 -12.46 2.93
CA TYR A 33 16.26 -11.31 2.16
C TYR A 33 17.74 -11.13 2.52
N THR A 34 18.63 -11.31 1.55
CA THR A 34 20.03 -10.95 1.70
C THR A 34 20.11 -9.45 1.91
N HIS A 35 20.10 -9.04 3.17
CA HIS A 35 20.64 -7.75 3.58
C HIS A 35 22.07 -7.71 3.06
N THR A 36 22.36 -6.85 2.10
CA THR A 36 23.71 -6.33 1.94
C THR A 36 24.10 -5.76 3.29
N SER A 37 24.92 -6.52 4.03
CA SER A 37 25.44 -6.13 5.33
C SER A 37 26.21 -4.83 5.15
N MET A 38 25.59 -3.72 5.57
CA MET A 38 26.34 -2.48 5.72
C MET A 38 27.46 -2.71 6.75
N PRO A 39 28.62 -2.07 6.59
CA PRO A 39 29.67 -2.10 7.60
C PRO A 39 29.09 -1.75 8.98
N SER A 40 29.47 -2.51 10.00
CA SER A 40 28.99 -2.41 11.39
C SER A 40 29.28 -1.08 12.10
N ASP A 41 29.96 -0.13 11.42
CA ASP A 41 30.46 1.12 11.99
C ASP A 41 29.59 2.35 11.65
N PHE A 42 28.49 2.17 10.92
CA PHE A 42 27.50 3.24 10.76
C PHE A 42 26.46 3.17 11.89
N THR A 43 26.47 4.16 12.77
CA THR A 43 25.33 4.41 13.68
C THR A 43 24.10 4.69 12.84
N ARG A 44 23.16 3.74 12.82
CA ARG A 44 21.89 3.89 12.12
C ARG A 44 21.12 5.06 12.74
N PRO A 45 20.59 6.00 11.94
CA PRO A 45 19.76 7.07 12.47
C PRO A 45 18.53 6.48 13.18
N THR A 46 18.23 7.00 14.36
CA THR A 46 17.06 6.65 15.18
C THR A 46 15.93 7.65 15.02
N SER A 47 16.12 8.69 14.22
CA SER A 47 15.19 9.78 13.97
C SER A 47 15.35 10.32 12.56
N GLY A 48 14.33 11.02 12.06
CA GLY A 48 14.36 11.70 10.78
C GLY A 48 13.17 12.64 10.59
N PRO A 49 13.17 13.46 9.52
CA PRO A 49 12.08 14.38 9.27
C PRO A 49 10.79 13.62 9.01
N LEU A 50 9.73 13.92 9.77
CA LEU A 50 8.44 13.25 9.61
C LEU A 50 7.85 13.55 8.22
N TYR A 51 7.94 14.81 7.80
CA TYR A 51 7.64 15.28 6.46
C TYR A 51 8.67 16.33 6.04
N ASP A 52 8.67 16.69 4.75
CA ASP A 52 9.59 17.68 4.21
C ASP A 52 9.36 19.07 4.86
N PRO A 53 10.39 19.73 5.42
CA PRO A 53 10.19 20.99 6.14
C PRO A 53 9.78 22.18 5.26
N LEU A 54 10.07 22.12 3.95
CA LEU A 54 9.81 23.21 3.00
C LEU A 54 8.42 23.11 2.39
N SER A 55 7.97 21.90 2.11
CA SER A 55 6.70 21.60 1.45
C SER A 55 5.62 21.08 2.40
N GLY A 56 6.00 20.64 3.60
CA GLY A 56 5.08 20.08 4.58
C GLY A 56 4.56 18.70 4.20
N LEU A 57 3.38 18.37 4.73
CA LEU A 57 2.72 17.10 4.48
C LEU A 57 2.05 17.11 3.10
N THR A 58 2.73 16.56 2.09
CA THR A 58 2.27 16.54 0.70
C THR A 58 2.54 15.20 0.02
N CYS A 59 1.94 14.97 -1.14
CA CYS A 59 2.22 13.80 -1.97
C CYS A 59 3.69 13.67 -2.40
N LEU A 60 4.46 14.76 -2.40
CA LEU A 60 5.89 14.74 -2.72
C LEU A 60 6.69 13.97 -1.64
N GLY A 61 6.17 13.90 -0.43
CA GLY A 61 6.70 13.09 0.66
C GLY A 61 6.35 11.60 0.57
N ILE A 62 5.72 11.14 -0.52
CA ILE A 62 5.29 9.75 -0.71
C ILE A 62 6.00 9.16 -1.93
N ALA A 63 6.47 7.92 -1.78
CA ALA A 63 6.94 7.13 -2.89
C ALA A 63 6.18 5.80 -2.96
N THR A 64 5.80 5.42 -4.18
CA THR A 64 4.97 4.27 -4.51
C THR A 64 5.89 3.12 -4.91
N HIS A 65 6.45 2.43 -3.93
CA HIS A 65 7.28 1.26 -4.14
C HIS A 65 6.59 -0.01 -3.66
N GLY A 66 6.94 -1.15 -4.28
CA GLY A 66 6.59 -2.48 -3.76
C GLY A 66 5.29 -3.07 -4.28
N GLY A 67 4.40 -2.30 -4.91
CA GLY A 67 3.13 -2.79 -5.47
C GLY A 67 1.89 -2.53 -4.60
N ALA A 68 2.01 -1.75 -3.53
CA ALA A 68 0.91 -1.29 -2.66
C ALA A 68 0.53 0.16 -3.00
N ASP A 69 0.45 0.43 -4.30
CA ASP A 69 0.08 1.71 -4.88
C ASP A 69 -1.33 2.17 -4.51
N TRP A 70 -2.28 1.24 -4.33
CA TRP A 70 -3.61 1.53 -3.80
C TRP A 70 -3.55 2.32 -2.48
N PHE A 71 -2.60 1.98 -1.60
CA PHE A 71 -2.44 2.64 -0.32
C PHE A 71 -1.79 4.03 -0.47
N THR A 72 -0.67 4.12 -1.20
CA THR A 72 0.06 5.39 -1.34
C THR A 72 -0.72 6.42 -2.14
N THR A 73 -1.44 5.98 -3.17
CA THR A 73 -2.33 6.86 -3.95
C THR A 73 -3.54 7.30 -3.15
N THR A 74 -4.10 6.46 -2.28
CA THR A 74 -5.16 6.91 -1.36
C THR A 74 -4.62 7.96 -0.39
N LEU A 75 -3.46 7.71 0.23
CA LEU A 75 -2.84 8.68 1.13
C LEU A 75 -2.58 10.01 0.44
N CYS A 76 -2.06 9.99 -0.79
CA CYS A 76 -1.91 11.20 -1.59
C CYS A 76 -3.26 11.88 -1.90
N ALA A 77 -4.30 11.13 -2.25
CA ALA A 77 -5.64 11.69 -2.52
C ALA A 77 -6.18 12.44 -1.30
N LEU A 78 -6.03 11.85 -0.11
CA LEU A 78 -6.44 12.46 1.15
C LEU A 78 -5.63 13.73 1.48
N LEU A 79 -4.33 13.72 1.21
CA LEU A 79 -3.47 14.92 1.36
C LEU A 79 -3.83 16.02 0.38
N GLY A 80 -4.17 15.68 -0.86
CA GLY A 80 -4.61 16.64 -1.87
C GLY A 80 -5.95 17.30 -1.50
N ALA A 81 -6.87 16.52 -0.91
CA ALA A 81 -8.19 17.02 -0.51
C ALA A 81 -8.16 17.82 0.80
N ASN A 82 -7.52 17.29 1.85
CA ASN A 82 -7.47 17.93 3.17
C ASN A 82 -6.22 17.52 3.97
N PRO A 83 -5.09 18.21 3.77
CA PRO A 83 -3.84 17.88 4.47
C PRO A 83 -3.93 18.14 5.97
N ALA A 84 -4.79 19.06 6.42
CA ALA A 84 -4.98 19.35 7.84
C ALA A 84 -5.60 18.16 8.59
N LYS A 85 -6.54 17.44 7.96
CA LYS A 85 -7.14 16.24 8.56
C LYS A 85 -6.18 15.05 8.59
N VAL A 86 -5.35 14.87 7.56
CA VAL A 86 -4.26 13.87 7.62
C VAL A 86 -3.26 14.24 8.70
N ASN A 87 -2.91 15.52 8.84
CA ASN A 87 -2.02 15.95 9.92
C ASN A 87 -2.64 15.72 11.31
N ALA A 88 -3.96 15.88 11.46
CA ALA A 88 -4.64 15.60 12.72
C ALA A 88 -4.68 14.11 13.10
N SER A 89 -4.46 13.19 12.14
CA SER A 89 -4.32 11.75 12.43
C SER A 89 -2.89 11.35 12.82
N ILE A 90 -1.97 12.32 12.94
CA ILE A 90 -0.58 12.13 13.30
C ILE A 90 -0.32 12.82 14.64
N HIS A 91 0.14 12.07 15.64
CA HIS A 91 0.58 12.61 16.92
C HIS A 91 2.07 12.36 17.11
N LEU A 92 2.87 13.42 17.18
CA LEU A 92 4.30 13.33 17.46
C LEU A 92 4.49 12.99 18.95
N ASP A 93 5.03 11.80 19.23
CA ASP A 93 5.25 11.33 20.59
C ASP A 93 6.63 11.78 21.10
N GLU A 94 7.68 11.60 20.29
CA GLU A 94 9.06 11.93 20.66
C GLU A 94 9.82 12.61 19.51
N GLY A 95 10.69 13.56 19.90
CA GLY A 95 11.52 14.34 18.99
C GLY A 95 10.84 15.61 18.50
N THR A 96 11.17 16.02 17.28
CA THR A 96 10.58 17.20 16.60
C THR A 96 10.13 16.81 15.19
N TYR A 97 9.32 17.62 14.51
CA TYR A 97 8.91 17.31 13.13
C TYR A 97 10.09 17.11 12.17
N ASN A 98 11.21 17.82 12.36
CA ASN A 98 12.40 17.67 11.52
C ASN A 98 13.32 16.51 11.96
N ASN A 99 13.06 15.94 13.14
CA ASN A 99 13.84 14.88 13.74
C ASN A 99 12.95 14.04 14.67
N ALA A 100 11.95 13.38 14.08
CA ALA A 100 10.93 12.62 14.80
C ALA A 100 11.47 11.22 15.09
N GLU A 101 11.33 10.79 16.34
CA GLU A 101 11.81 9.49 16.84
C GLU A 101 10.67 8.48 16.90
N SER A 102 9.48 8.92 17.34
CA SER A 102 8.28 8.11 17.41
C SER A 102 7.02 8.96 17.21
N VAL A 103 6.02 8.35 16.57
CA VAL A 103 4.78 9.00 16.15
C VAL A 103 3.64 8.00 16.25
N THR A 104 2.51 8.43 16.80
CA THR A 104 1.27 7.67 16.82
C THR A 104 0.41 8.07 15.63
N PHE A 105 0.11 7.08 14.78
CA PHE A 105 -0.75 7.24 13.61
C PHE A 105 -2.14 6.70 13.93
N SER A 106 -3.18 7.51 13.72
CA SER A 106 -4.57 7.07 13.80
C SER A 106 -4.98 6.45 12.47
N VAL A 107 -5.03 5.12 12.45
CA VAL A 107 -5.55 4.31 11.34
C VAL A 107 -6.82 3.59 11.80
N HIS A 108 -7.45 2.82 10.93
CA HIS A 108 -8.64 2.04 11.24
C HIS A 108 -8.42 0.58 10.85
N ASP A 109 -9.24 -0.32 11.37
CA ASP A 109 -9.40 -1.65 10.78
C ASP A 109 -10.47 -1.63 9.67
N LEU A 110 -10.69 -2.77 9.00
CA LEU A 110 -11.69 -2.88 7.95
C LEU A 110 -13.14 -2.82 8.45
N ASP A 111 -13.37 -2.95 9.77
CA ASP A 111 -14.67 -2.70 10.38
C ASP A 111 -14.90 -1.19 10.64
N GLY A 112 -13.86 -0.37 10.46
CA GLY A 112 -13.88 1.09 10.61
C GLY A 112 -13.62 1.57 12.02
N LYS A 113 -13.14 0.70 12.91
CA LYS A 113 -12.77 1.08 14.27
C LYS A 113 -11.41 1.76 14.25
N ALA A 114 -11.34 2.93 14.90
CA ALA A 114 -10.09 3.67 15.05
C ALA A 114 -9.09 2.91 15.93
N ASN A 115 -7.84 2.86 15.45
CA ASN A 115 -6.70 2.20 16.05
C ASN A 115 -5.52 3.19 16.05
N PRO A 116 -5.24 3.87 17.17
CA PRO A 116 -4.01 4.66 17.32
C PRO A 116 -2.83 3.69 17.46
N VAL A 117 -1.85 3.79 16.55
CA VAL A 117 -0.69 2.89 16.52
C VAL A 117 0.60 3.69 16.67
N PRO A 118 1.37 3.49 17.76
CA PRO A 118 2.69 4.08 17.89
C PRO A 118 3.68 3.39 16.95
N VAL A 119 4.43 4.19 16.20
CA VAL A 119 5.45 3.74 15.26
C VAL A 119 6.72 4.53 15.49
N SER A 120 7.85 3.84 15.69
CA SER A 120 9.17 4.47 15.76
C SER A 120 9.74 4.71 14.37
N PHE A 121 10.65 5.67 14.24
CA PHE A 121 11.39 5.93 13.01
C PHE A 121 12.04 4.66 12.46
N LEU A 122 12.58 3.78 13.30
CA LEU A 122 13.21 2.54 12.85
C LEU A 122 12.22 1.59 12.15
N ASN A 123 10.96 1.60 12.59
CA ASN A 123 9.89 0.76 12.07
C ASN A 123 9.06 1.43 10.96
N GLY A 124 9.06 2.77 10.87
CA GLY A 124 8.31 3.52 9.86
C GLY A 124 9.18 4.13 8.75
N GLY A 125 10.45 4.41 9.01
CA GLY A 125 11.38 5.07 8.09
C GLY A 125 12.80 4.49 8.06
N GLY A 126 13.06 3.41 8.81
CA GLY A 126 14.39 2.81 8.93
C GLY A 126 14.77 1.90 7.74
N ALA A 127 16.02 1.44 7.73
CA ALA A 127 16.59 0.58 6.68
C ALA A 127 15.63 -0.56 6.27
N GLY A 128 15.22 -0.56 5.00
CA GLY A 128 14.29 -1.53 4.42
C GLY A 128 12.89 -0.98 4.13
N ILE A 129 12.54 0.21 4.61
CA ILE A 129 11.27 0.89 4.29
C ILE A 129 11.58 2.09 3.40
N VAL A 130 10.92 2.11 2.24
CA VAL A 130 11.23 3.06 1.17
C VAL A 130 10.56 4.40 1.48
N ASN A 131 11.36 5.36 1.94
CA ASN A 131 10.98 6.75 2.09
C ASN A 131 11.14 7.49 0.76
N SER A 132 10.37 8.56 0.60
CA SER A 132 10.46 9.47 -0.53
C SER A 132 11.78 10.29 -0.49
N GLY A 133 12.18 10.85 -1.65
CA GLY A 133 13.42 11.60 -1.91
C GLY A 133 13.72 12.83 -1.04
N SER A 134 12.88 13.15 -0.05
CA SER A 134 13.12 14.18 0.98
C SER A 134 13.38 13.61 2.38
N SER A 135 13.60 12.29 2.52
CA SER A 135 13.80 11.60 3.82
C SER A 135 12.58 11.61 4.75
N ALA A 136 11.42 12.07 4.26
CA ALA A 136 10.14 12.03 4.97
C ALA A 136 9.70 10.59 5.23
N TRP A 137 9.29 10.28 6.47
CA TRP A 137 8.91 8.92 6.85
C TRP A 137 7.45 8.72 7.25
N PHE A 138 6.60 9.76 7.21
CA PHE A 138 5.18 9.62 7.59
C PHE A 138 4.44 8.55 6.76
N ALA A 139 4.75 8.42 5.47
CA ALA A 139 4.09 7.44 4.59
C ALA A 139 4.42 5.99 5.01
N GLY A 140 5.68 5.74 5.36
CA GLY A 140 6.11 4.45 5.91
C GLY A 140 5.59 4.21 7.33
N GLY A 141 5.40 5.28 8.12
CA GLY A 141 4.68 5.26 9.39
C GLY A 141 3.24 4.78 9.26
N PHE A 142 2.43 5.41 8.42
CA PHE A 142 1.05 4.96 8.13
C PHE A 142 1.02 3.53 7.59
N ARG A 143 1.94 3.16 6.69
CA ARG A 143 2.04 1.78 6.18
C ARG A 143 2.21 0.79 7.32
N SER A 144 3.12 1.07 8.25
CA SER A 144 3.41 0.20 9.40
C SER A 144 2.23 0.12 10.35
N ALA A 145 1.56 1.25 10.57
CA ALA A 145 0.34 1.31 11.36
C ALA A 145 -0.78 0.44 10.75
N VAL A 146 -1.05 0.55 9.45
CA VAL A 146 -2.05 -0.29 8.76
C VAL A 146 -1.67 -1.76 8.78
N VAL A 147 -0.40 -2.11 8.57
CA VAL A 147 0.05 -3.51 8.67
C VAL A 147 -0.28 -4.10 10.04
N SER A 148 -0.18 -3.31 11.11
CA SER A 148 -0.48 -3.78 12.47
C SER A 148 -1.97 -4.02 12.74
N THR A 149 -2.88 -3.40 11.98
CA THR A 149 -4.34 -3.61 12.15
C THR A 149 -4.81 -4.90 11.49
N GLY A 150 -4.03 -5.48 10.57
CA GLY A 150 -4.35 -6.71 9.86
C GLY A 150 -5.51 -6.53 8.87
N GLY A 151 -6.22 -7.61 8.57
CA GLY A 151 -7.32 -7.61 7.60
C GLY A 151 -6.90 -7.99 6.17
N SER A 152 -7.85 -8.01 5.25
CA SER A 152 -7.67 -8.55 3.88
C SER A 152 -6.61 -7.80 3.05
N GLY A 153 -6.36 -6.52 3.37
CA GLY A 153 -5.32 -5.72 2.74
C GLY A 153 -3.92 -5.93 3.32
N VAL A 154 -3.74 -6.84 4.28
CA VAL A 154 -2.46 -7.20 4.88
C VAL A 154 -2.18 -8.68 4.65
N VAL A 155 -1.02 -9.00 4.05
CA VAL A 155 -0.56 -10.35 3.71
C VAL A 155 0.85 -10.53 4.23
N ASP A 156 1.09 -11.57 5.03
CA ASP A 156 2.40 -11.93 5.58
C ASP A 156 3.14 -10.74 6.24
N GLY A 157 2.40 -9.94 7.01
CA GLY A 157 2.95 -8.78 7.72
C GLY A 157 3.33 -7.61 6.80
N GLN A 158 2.77 -7.55 5.59
CA GLN A 158 2.96 -6.46 4.65
C GLN A 158 1.62 -6.03 4.05
N LEU A 159 1.55 -4.81 3.51
CA LEU A 159 0.41 -4.43 2.68
C LEU A 159 0.34 -5.36 1.46
N PHE A 160 -0.89 -5.71 1.08
CA PHE A 160 -1.19 -6.45 -0.14
C PHE A 160 -0.51 -5.79 -1.34
N GLN A 161 0.23 -6.60 -2.11
CA GLN A 161 0.91 -6.18 -3.32
C GLN A 161 0.12 -6.60 -4.54
N ARG A 162 -0.11 -5.68 -5.48
CA ARG A 162 -0.90 -5.94 -6.68
C ARG A 162 -0.26 -6.95 -7.64
N VAL A 163 1.07 -7.02 -7.67
CA VAL A 163 1.82 -7.80 -8.66
C VAL A 163 1.62 -9.30 -8.42
N GLY A 164 1.13 -10.02 -9.44
CA GLY A 164 0.86 -11.46 -9.35
C GLY A 164 -0.39 -11.84 -8.54
N SER A 165 -1.22 -10.85 -8.20
CA SER A 165 -2.45 -11.07 -7.42
C SER A 165 -3.67 -11.43 -8.27
N SER A 166 -4.69 -11.99 -7.63
CA SER A 166 -6.01 -12.19 -8.23
C SER A 166 -6.72 -10.86 -8.48
N ASP A 167 -7.45 -10.76 -9.58
CA ASP A 167 -8.20 -9.57 -9.97
C ASP A 167 -9.17 -9.06 -8.89
N ASP A 168 -9.87 -9.97 -8.19
CA ASP A 168 -10.82 -9.60 -7.14
C ASP A 168 -10.16 -8.83 -5.98
N LYS A 169 -8.94 -9.25 -5.59
CA LYS A 169 -8.17 -8.56 -4.53
C LYS A 169 -7.60 -7.25 -5.02
N LEU A 170 -7.15 -7.20 -6.28
CA LEU A 170 -6.70 -5.95 -6.90
C LEU A 170 -7.81 -4.91 -6.79
N VAL A 171 -9.02 -5.23 -7.25
CA VAL A 171 -10.17 -4.32 -7.22
C VAL A 171 -10.56 -3.92 -5.79
N ALA A 172 -10.60 -4.86 -4.85
CA ALA A 172 -10.96 -4.57 -3.47
C ALA A 172 -9.95 -3.64 -2.75
N ALA A 173 -8.68 -3.62 -3.19
CA ALA A 173 -7.63 -2.82 -2.56
C ALA A 173 -7.90 -1.31 -2.60
N GLY A 174 -8.59 -0.82 -3.63
CA GLY A 174 -9.00 0.58 -3.70
C GLY A 174 -9.97 0.98 -2.57
N GLU A 175 -10.85 0.06 -2.15
CA GLU A 175 -11.79 0.29 -1.04
C GLU A 175 -11.07 0.24 0.31
N TRP A 176 -10.12 -0.69 0.47
CA TRP A 176 -9.32 -0.83 1.70
C TRP A 176 -8.49 0.41 2.01
N GLY A 177 -7.93 1.07 0.99
CA GLY A 177 -7.14 2.30 1.16
C GLY A 177 -7.88 3.35 1.98
N PHE A 178 -9.10 3.68 1.55
CA PHE A 178 -9.93 4.66 2.24
C PHE A 178 -10.37 4.18 3.61
N LYS A 179 -10.76 2.90 3.72
CA LYS A 179 -11.22 2.34 4.99
C LYS A 179 -10.15 2.40 6.06
N TYR A 180 -8.94 1.92 5.76
CA TYR A 180 -7.81 1.95 6.71
C TYR A 180 -7.41 3.38 7.11
N LEU A 181 -7.39 4.33 6.17
CA LEU A 181 -6.89 5.68 6.44
C LEU A 181 -7.94 6.61 7.06
N THR A 182 -9.24 6.31 6.90
CA THR A 182 -10.32 7.24 7.29
C THR A 182 -11.41 6.63 8.16
N GLY A 183 -11.52 5.29 8.20
CA GLY A 183 -12.63 4.57 8.83
C GLY A 183 -13.91 4.56 8.00
N VAL A 184 -13.97 5.35 6.93
CA VAL A 184 -15.12 5.52 6.05
C VAL A 184 -15.00 4.56 4.86
N ASP A 185 -16.12 3.97 4.48
CA ASP A 185 -16.17 3.09 3.31
C ASP A 185 -15.92 3.90 2.03
N ALA A 186 -15.27 3.28 1.05
CA ALA A 186 -15.24 3.82 -0.30
C ALA A 186 -16.50 3.40 -1.07
N GLU A 187 -16.93 4.26 -1.98
CA GLU A 187 -17.77 3.87 -3.11
C GLU A 187 -16.86 3.58 -4.30
N LYS A 188 -17.11 2.44 -4.96
CA LYS A 188 -16.45 2.00 -6.17
C LYS A 188 -17.41 2.17 -7.34
N GLU A 189 -17.02 3.01 -8.28
CA GLU A 189 -17.76 3.32 -9.48
C GLU A 189 -17.18 2.53 -10.66
N ASP A 190 -18.03 1.80 -11.39
CA ASP A 190 -17.64 1.02 -12.57
C ASP A 190 -17.74 1.89 -13.82
N VAL A 191 -16.60 2.30 -14.36
CA VAL A 191 -16.58 3.27 -15.48
C VAL A 191 -17.20 2.69 -16.74
N ALA A 192 -17.14 1.37 -16.94
CA ALA A 192 -17.77 0.72 -18.09
C ALA A 192 -19.31 0.74 -17.99
N LYS A 193 -19.86 0.67 -16.77
CA LYS A 193 -21.31 0.69 -16.53
C LYS A 193 -21.87 2.10 -16.37
N ASP A 194 -21.18 2.92 -15.58
CA ASP A 194 -21.68 4.19 -15.05
C ASP A 194 -20.92 5.40 -15.59
N GLY A 195 -20.03 5.20 -16.57
CA GLY A 195 -19.17 6.25 -17.12
C GLY A 195 -19.91 7.44 -17.77
N ASN A 196 -21.23 7.38 -17.96
CA ASN A 196 -22.01 8.57 -18.32
C ASN A 196 -21.95 9.66 -17.24
N ASN A 197 -21.62 9.30 -16.00
CA ASN A 197 -21.43 10.22 -14.88
C ASN A 197 -19.98 10.75 -14.77
N TRP A 198 -19.10 10.43 -15.73
CA TRP A 198 -17.67 10.74 -15.64
C TRP A 198 -17.39 12.23 -15.42
N ASP A 199 -18.06 13.11 -16.16
CA ASP A 199 -17.85 14.55 -16.04
C ASP A 199 -18.26 15.04 -14.63
N ASP A 200 -19.41 14.55 -14.11
CA ASP A 200 -19.86 14.84 -12.75
C ASP A 200 -18.89 14.32 -11.69
N TRP A 201 -18.28 13.15 -11.90
CA TRP A 201 -17.27 12.59 -11.00
C TRP A 201 -15.99 13.43 -11.01
N MET A 202 -15.51 13.87 -12.18
CA MET A 202 -14.32 14.73 -12.29
C MET A 202 -14.56 16.09 -11.64
N ASP A 203 -15.75 16.67 -11.78
CA ASP A 203 -16.13 17.92 -11.10
C ASP A 203 -16.08 17.78 -9.57
N LYS A 204 -16.51 16.63 -9.05
CA LYS A 204 -16.45 16.33 -7.61
C LYS A 204 -15.04 16.01 -7.13
N ALA A 205 -14.22 15.36 -7.95
CA ALA A 205 -12.84 14.99 -7.62
C ALA A 205 -11.94 16.20 -7.32
N TYR A 206 -12.33 17.42 -7.74
CA TYR A 206 -11.62 18.65 -7.38
C TYR A 206 -11.59 18.93 -5.86
N LYS A 207 -12.62 18.49 -5.12
CA LYS A 207 -12.76 18.75 -3.67
C LYS A 207 -12.68 17.49 -2.82
N ASN A 208 -12.65 16.32 -3.46
CA ASN A 208 -12.81 15.05 -2.79
C ASN A 208 -11.62 14.15 -3.15
N PRO A 209 -11.16 13.32 -2.21
CA PRO A 209 -10.09 12.40 -2.48
C PRO A 209 -10.59 11.31 -3.44
N VAL A 210 -9.91 11.16 -4.57
CA VAL A 210 -10.24 10.18 -5.61
C VAL A 210 -8.99 9.44 -6.05
N ILE A 211 -9.13 8.13 -6.18
CA ILE A 211 -8.17 7.28 -6.89
C ILE A 211 -8.87 6.53 -8.01
N ILE A 212 -8.10 6.10 -9.00
CA ILE A 212 -8.57 5.25 -10.09
C ILE A 212 -7.73 3.99 -10.18
N LEU A 213 -8.34 2.92 -10.68
CA LEU A 213 -7.66 1.72 -11.15
C LEU A 213 -7.76 1.68 -12.68
N THR A 214 -6.63 1.61 -13.37
CA THR A 214 -6.59 1.47 -14.83
C THR A 214 -7.04 0.09 -15.30
N ASN A 215 -7.43 0.01 -16.57
CA ASN A 215 -7.76 -1.25 -17.24
C ASN A 215 -6.59 -2.24 -17.27
N ASP A 216 -6.86 -3.50 -17.61
CA ASP A 216 -5.86 -4.54 -17.84
C ASP A 216 -4.96 -4.27 -19.05
N LYS A 217 -5.40 -3.35 -19.93
CA LYS A 217 -4.63 -2.78 -21.03
C LYS A 217 -4.89 -1.29 -21.10
N THR A 218 -3.81 -0.52 -21.23
CA THR A 218 -3.87 0.93 -21.42
C THR A 218 -3.44 1.30 -22.83
N THR A 219 -4.15 2.26 -23.42
CA THR A 219 -3.79 2.95 -24.66
C THR A 219 -3.22 4.34 -24.38
N ALA A 220 -3.52 4.90 -23.19
CA ALA A 220 -3.04 6.21 -22.77
C ALA A 220 -1.54 6.21 -22.48
N LYS A 221 -0.84 7.21 -23.02
CA LYS A 221 0.60 7.36 -22.81
C LYS A 221 0.91 7.62 -21.32
N GLY A 222 1.81 6.82 -20.75
CA GLY A 222 2.27 6.97 -19.37
C GLY A 222 1.39 6.31 -18.32
N LEU A 223 0.26 5.70 -18.71
CA LEU A 223 -0.54 4.87 -17.83
C LEU A 223 -0.14 3.41 -17.96
N GLU A 224 0.09 2.78 -16.82
CA GLU A 224 0.35 1.35 -16.72
C GLU A 224 -0.96 0.59 -16.50
N PRO A 225 -1.09 -0.65 -17.01
CA PRO A 225 -2.26 -1.48 -16.76
C PRO A 225 -2.34 -1.96 -15.31
N ASN A 226 -3.56 -2.14 -14.81
CA ASN A 226 -3.85 -2.63 -13.46
C ASN A 226 -3.06 -1.87 -12.37
N GLN A 227 -3.03 -0.54 -12.49
CA GLN A 227 -2.25 0.35 -11.64
C GLN A 227 -3.17 1.41 -11.03
N TYR A 228 -2.93 1.71 -9.76
CA TYR A 228 -3.61 2.79 -9.07
C TYR A 228 -2.93 4.14 -9.32
N TYR A 229 -3.75 5.17 -9.47
CA TYR A 229 -3.34 6.57 -9.56
C TYR A 229 -4.25 7.44 -8.71
N THR A 230 -3.69 8.49 -8.10
CA THR A 230 -4.48 9.57 -7.49
C THR A 230 -4.95 10.51 -8.59
N VAL A 231 -6.23 10.89 -8.55
CA VAL A 231 -6.75 11.98 -9.39
C VAL A 231 -6.42 13.30 -8.69
N TYR A 232 -5.43 14.02 -9.21
CA TYR A 232 -4.91 15.26 -8.63
C TYR A 232 -5.31 16.44 -9.52
N LEU A 233 -6.56 16.90 -9.41
CA LEU A 233 -7.07 17.94 -10.29
C LEU A 233 -6.62 19.33 -9.86
N THR A 234 -5.77 19.96 -10.66
CA THR A 234 -5.70 21.43 -10.73
C THR A 234 -6.75 21.90 -11.74
N LYS A 235 -7.47 22.97 -11.42
CA LYS A 235 -8.49 23.57 -12.29
C LYS A 235 -7.83 24.05 -13.59
N ASN A 236 -7.77 23.18 -14.60
CA ASN A 236 -7.14 23.47 -15.88
C ASN A 236 -8.23 23.74 -16.92
N GLU A 237 -8.07 24.79 -17.71
CA GLU A 237 -9.00 25.18 -18.77
C GLU A 237 -8.99 24.17 -19.95
N ASP A 238 -8.00 23.28 -19.94
CA ASP A 238 -7.54 22.47 -21.07
C ASP A 238 -8.18 21.07 -21.12
N LYS A 239 -9.15 20.76 -20.24
CA LYS A 239 -9.78 19.42 -20.08
C LYS A 239 -8.81 18.25 -19.79
N THR A 240 -7.59 18.56 -19.36
CA THR A 240 -6.61 17.55 -18.94
C THR A 240 -6.71 17.26 -17.46
N ILE A 241 -6.68 15.98 -17.11
CA ILE A 241 -6.67 15.46 -15.75
C ILE A 241 -5.22 15.17 -15.37
N SER A 242 -4.77 15.74 -14.25
CA SER A 242 -3.44 15.43 -13.71
C SER A 242 -3.57 14.25 -12.74
N LEU A 243 -2.76 13.24 -12.95
CA LEU A 243 -2.70 12.04 -12.14
C LEU A 243 -1.38 11.99 -11.40
N TRP A 244 -1.42 11.54 -10.15
CA TRP A 244 -0.21 11.34 -9.35
C TRP A 244 0.03 9.85 -9.12
N GLN A 245 1.26 9.45 -9.43
CA GLN A 245 1.92 8.23 -8.97
C GLN A 245 3.41 8.51 -9.09
N SER A 246 4.18 8.31 -8.03
CA SER A 246 5.62 8.54 -8.07
C SER A 246 6.37 7.38 -7.48
N THR A 247 7.32 6.82 -8.25
CA THR A 247 8.37 5.92 -7.76
C THR A 247 9.68 6.66 -7.49
N ASN A 248 9.79 7.95 -7.83
CA ASN A 248 10.93 8.79 -7.49
C ASN A 248 10.49 10.27 -7.41
N PRO A 249 10.27 10.80 -6.21
CA PRO A 249 9.68 12.13 -6.02
C PRO A 249 10.70 13.27 -6.18
N SER A 250 11.98 12.99 -6.43
CA SER A 250 13.03 14.02 -6.54
C SER A 250 12.99 14.83 -7.83
N ASP A 251 12.15 14.45 -8.81
CA ASP A 251 11.97 15.18 -10.07
C ASP A 251 10.55 15.75 -10.17
N LEU A 252 10.39 16.99 -9.69
CA LEU A 252 9.12 17.72 -9.63
C LEU A 252 8.45 17.90 -11.00
N LEU A 253 9.21 17.85 -12.11
CA LEU A 253 8.67 18.04 -13.46
C LEU A 253 7.99 16.79 -14.01
N ASN A 254 8.22 15.62 -13.40
CA ASN A 254 7.74 14.33 -13.88
C ASN A 254 6.82 13.58 -12.90
N VAL A 255 6.41 14.21 -11.79
CA VAL A 255 5.57 13.56 -10.75
C VAL A 255 4.12 13.39 -11.19
N PHE A 256 3.65 14.24 -12.11
CA PHE A 256 2.27 14.22 -12.59
C PHE A 256 2.18 13.77 -14.04
N ILE A 257 1.28 12.83 -14.30
CA ILE A 257 0.90 12.39 -15.64
C ILE A 257 -0.32 13.20 -16.04
N LYS A 258 -0.24 13.93 -17.15
CA LYS A 258 -1.39 14.64 -17.72
C LYS A 258 -2.04 13.78 -18.79
N VAL A 259 -3.33 13.52 -18.64
CA VAL A 259 -4.13 12.71 -19.58
C VAL A 259 -5.37 13.50 -19.97
N ASP A 260 -5.79 13.41 -21.23
CA ASP A 260 -7.09 13.95 -21.65
C ASP A 260 -8.23 13.26 -20.88
N SER A 261 -9.27 14.01 -20.49
CA SER A 261 -10.38 13.45 -19.70
C SER A 261 -11.08 12.27 -20.39
N LYS A 262 -11.27 12.34 -21.72
CA LYS A 262 -11.91 11.26 -22.49
C LYS A 262 -10.99 10.05 -22.58
N GLU A 263 -9.70 10.28 -22.87
CA GLU A 263 -8.71 9.20 -22.90
C GLU A 263 -8.58 8.51 -21.53
N LEU A 264 -8.61 9.29 -20.44
CA LEU A 264 -8.57 8.75 -19.09
C LEU A 264 -9.80 7.90 -18.76
N LYS A 265 -10.99 8.36 -19.13
CA LYS A 265 -12.23 7.60 -19.00
C LYS A 265 -12.13 6.24 -19.70
N GLU A 266 -11.63 6.22 -20.93
CA GLU A 266 -11.46 4.98 -21.72
C GLU A 266 -10.40 4.03 -21.14
N ASN A 267 -9.48 4.54 -20.32
CA ASN A 267 -8.39 3.79 -19.70
C ASN A 267 -8.62 3.45 -18.22
N THR A 268 -9.74 3.89 -17.65
CA THR A 268 -10.09 3.65 -16.25
C THR A 268 -11.08 2.53 -16.15
N ARG A 269 -10.81 1.57 -15.26
CA ARG A 269 -11.72 0.48 -14.93
C ARG A 269 -12.68 0.87 -13.83
N TYR A 270 -12.11 1.36 -12.72
CA TYR A 270 -12.87 1.77 -11.54
C TYR A 270 -12.36 3.10 -11.00
N LEU A 271 -13.29 3.89 -10.48
CA LEU A 271 -13.01 5.08 -9.68
C LEU A 271 -13.44 4.81 -8.25
N TYR A 272 -12.63 5.25 -7.28
CA TYR A 272 -12.92 5.09 -5.86
C TYR A 272 -12.90 6.44 -5.18
N HIS A 273 -13.90 6.69 -4.34
CA HIS A 273 -14.01 7.90 -3.53
C HIS A 273 -14.68 7.56 -2.19
N LEU A 274 -14.61 8.48 -1.22
CA LEU A 274 -15.33 8.30 0.04
C LEU A 274 -16.84 8.25 -0.19
N LYS A 275 -17.51 7.30 0.47
CA LYS A 275 -18.96 7.06 0.35
C LYS A 275 -19.77 8.34 0.49
N GLY A 276 -20.70 8.56 -0.44
CA GLY A 276 -21.54 9.75 -0.48
C GLY A 276 -20.79 11.04 -0.82
N TRP A 277 -19.59 10.95 -1.38
CA TRP A 277 -18.69 12.09 -1.60
C TRP A 277 -18.46 12.90 -0.32
N ALA A 278 -18.31 12.17 0.80
CA ALA A 278 -18.07 12.78 2.09
C ALA A 278 -16.84 13.69 2.01
N ALA A 279 -17.00 14.94 2.44
CA ALA A 279 -15.87 15.84 2.59
C ALA A 279 -14.89 15.20 3.57
N PHE A 280 -13.65 15.00 3.11
CA PHE A 280 -12.57 14.59 3.98
C PHE A 280 -12.13 15.80 4.79
#